data_AF-A0A630B2F5-F1
#
_entry.id   AF-A0A630B2F5-F1
#
_cell.length_a   1.000
_cell.length_b   1.000
_cell.length_c   1.000
_cell.angle_alpha   90.00
_cell.angle_beta   90.00
_cell.angle_gamma   90.00
#
_symmetry.space_group_name_H-M   'P 1'
#
loop_
_entity.id
_entity.type
_entity.pdbx_description
1 polymer ?
#
loop_
_entity_poly.entity_id
_entity_poly.type
_entity_poly.pdbx_seq_one_letter_code
_entity_poly.pdbx_strand_id
1 'polypeptide(L)' 'MMTKYGVVGTGYFGAELARFMSKVEGAKITAIYDPVNADPIAKELNCVATATMEAL' A
#
# COMPACT_ATOMS: atom_id res chain seq x y z
N MET A 1 14.19 -13.90 0.48
CA MET A 1 13.30 -13.66 -0.67
C MET A 1 12.44 -12.44 -0.34
N MET A 2 12.17 -11.53 -1.28
CA MET A 2 11.37 -10.33 -1.00
C MET A 2 9.96 -10.45 -1.61
N THR A 3 8.95 -10.39 -0.75
CA THR A 3 7.53 -10.45 -1.11
C THR A 3 6.98 -9.03 -1.32
N LYS A 4 6.32 -8.82 -2.46
CA LYS A 4 5.68 -7.56 -2.82
C LYS A 4 4.21 -7.62 -2.45
N TYR A 5 3.69 -6.57 -1.83
CA TYR A 5 2.31 -6.47 -1.37
C TYR A 5 1.60 -5.30 -2.04
N GLY A 6 0.38 -5.56 -2.49
CA GLY A 6 -0.63 -4.54 -2.77
C GLY A 6 -1.55 -4.39 -1.57
N VAL A 7 -2.05 -3.18 -1.32
CA VAL A 7 -3.03 -2.92 -0.25
C VAL A 7 -4.33 -2.44 -0.88
N VAL A 8 -5.42 -3.16 -0.64
CA VAL A 8 -6.78 -2.76 -1.03
C VAL A 8 -7.49 -2.19 0.20
N GLY A 9 -7.75 -0.89 0.19
CA GLY A 9 -8.32 -0.14 1.30
C GLY A 9 -7.26 0.34 2.30
N THR A 10 -7.06 1.65 2.35
CA THR A 10 -6.15 2.36 3.25
C THR A 10 -6.87 3.45 4.04
N GLY A 11 -8.04 3.10 4.57
CA GLY A 11 -8.62 3.80 5.72
C GLY A 11 -7.76 3.62 6.98
N TYR A 12 -8.30 3.92 8.16
CA TYR A 12 -7.56 3.92 9.43
C TYR A 12 -6.64 2.70 9.63
N PHE A 13 -7.20 1.48 9.57
CA PHE A 13 -6.43 0.27 9.87
C PHE A 13 -5.55 -0.19 8.70
N GLY A 14 -6.04 -0.10 7.46
CA GLY A 14 -5.27 -0.51 6.29
C GLY A 14 -3.99 0.31 6.10
N ALA A 15 -4.05 1.62 6.41
CA ALA A 15 -2.88 2.49 6.39
C ALA A 15 -1.84 2.07 7.44
N GLU A 16 -2.24 1.83 8.69
CA GLU A 16 -1.32 1.37 9.75
C GLU A 16 -0.72 -0.01 9.44
N LEU A 17 -1.51 -0.93 8.89
CA LEU A 17 -1.02 -2.23 8.45
C LEU A 17 0.06 -2.09 7.37
N ALA A 18 -0.17 -1.21 6.38
CA ALA A 18 0.80 -0.93 5.32
C ALA A 18 2.10 -0.32 5.88
N ARG A 19 2.01 0.62 6.82
CA ARG A 19 3.16 1.23 7.53
C ARG A 19 3.94 0.23 8.37
N PHE A 20 3.26 -0.72 9.00
CA PHE A 20 3.93 -1.77 9.76
C PHE A 20 4.63 -2.74 8.80
N MET A 21 3.93 -3.17 7.75
CA MET A 21 4.47 -4.12 6.78
C MET A 21 5.66 -3.58 5.99
N SER A 22 5.73 -2.27 5.72
CA SER A 22 6.89 -1.67 5.05
C SER A 22 8.19 -1.76 5.87
N LYS A 23 8.09 -2.08 7.17
CA LYS A 23 9.23 -2.25 8.08
C LYS A 23 9.64 -3.71 8.27
N VAL A 24 8.84 -4.66 7.80
CA VAL A 24 9.12 -6.09 7.95
C VAL A 24 10.19 -6.51 6.95
N GLU A 25 11.23 -7.19 7.44
CA GLU A 25 12.29 -7.69 6.58
C GLU A 25 11.73 -8.66 5.53
N GLY A 26 12.08 -8.41 4.27
CA GLY A 26 11.58 -9.20 3.14
C GLY A 26 10.17 -8.83 2.67
N ALA A 27 9.55 -7.77 3.18
CA ALA A 27 8.28 -7.25 2.67
C ALA A 27 8.46 -5.86 2.03
N LYS A 28 7.73 -5.60 0.94
CA LYS A 28 7.65 -4.28 0.32
C LYS A 28 6.24 -3.98 -0.14
N ILE A 29 5.68 -2.85 0.29
CA ILE A 29 4.44 -2.31 -0.29
C ILE A 29 4.79 -1.71 -1.65
N THR A 30 4.17 -2.18 -2.72
CA THR A 30 4.47 -1.71 -4.09
C THR A 30 3.31 -0.98 -4.74
N ALA A 31 2.08 -1.21 -4.28
CA ALA A 31 0.91 -0.52 -4.80
C ALA A 31 -0.22 -0.45 -3.77
N ILE A 32 -1.09 0.54 -3.91
CA ILE A 32 -2.26 0.77 -3.06
C ILE A 32 -3.46 1.11 -3.94
N TYR A 33 -4.58 0.46 -3.69
CA TYR A 33 -5.88 0.81 -4.24
C TYR A 33 -6.83 1.21 -3.12
N ASP A 34 -7.26 2.46 -3.11
CA ASP A 34 -8.31 3.00 -2.25
C ASP A 34 -8.91 4.22 -2.97
N PRO A 35 -10.23 4.26 -3.22
CA PRO A 35 -10.86 5.36 -3.97
C PRO A 35 -10.72 6.75 -3.35
N VAL A 36 -10.39 6.85 -2.06
CA VAL A 36 -10.34 8.12 -1.30
C VAL A 36 -8.96 8.39 -0.71
N ASN A 37 -8.28 7.35 -0.23
CA ASN A 37 -7.10 7.51 0.64
C ASN A 37 -5.78 7.01 0.03
N ALA A 38 -5.76 6.52 -1.21
CA ALA A 38 -4.56 5.88 -1.76
C ALA A 38 -3.37 6.85 -1.89
N ASP A 39 -3.60 8.03 -2.48
CA ASP A 39 -2.55 9.01 -2.78
C ASP A 39 -1.67 9.42 -1.58
N PRO A 40 -2.23 9.84 -0.43
CA PRO A 40 -1.39 10.24 0.71
C PRO A 40 -0.54 9.09 1.24
N ILE A 41 -1.09 7.86 1.31
CA ILE A 41 -0.38 6.69 1.84
C ILE A 41 0.66 6.18 0.83
N ALA A 42 0.33 6.19 -0.46
CA ALA A 42 1.26 5.78 -1.50
C ALA A 42 2.48 6.70 -1.57
N LYS A 43 2.27 8.02 -1.41
CA LYS A 43 3.35 9.00 -1.29
C LYS A 43 4.22 8.75 -0.06
N GLU A 44 3.61 8.48 1.09
CA GLU A 44 4.32 8.18 2.34
C GLU A 44 5.21 6.92 2.20
N LEU A 45 4.68 5.86 1.60
CA LEU A 45 5.35 4.57 1.47
C LEU A 45 6.19 4.43 0.18
N ASN A 46 6.26 5.49 -0.62
CA ASN A 46 6.97 5.54 -1.92
C ASN A 46 6.56 4.38 -2.85
N CYS A 47 5.25 4.21 -3.01
CA CYS A 47 4.65 3.18 -3.85
C CYS A 47 3.59 3.78 -4.80
N VAL A 48 2.96 2.95 -5.63
CA VAL A 48 2.00 3.41 -6.66
C VAL A 48 0.58 3.44 -6.09
N ALA A 49 -0.10 4.58 -6.16
CA ALA A 49 -1.56 4.61 -6.02
C ALA A 49 -2.19 4.19 -7.36
N THR A 50 -2.97 3.12 -7.36
CA THR A 50 -3.65 2.62 -8.56
C THR A 50 -5.08 3.15 -8.62
N ALA A 51 -5.56 3.44 -9.83
CA ALA A 51 -6.90 3.99 -10.04
C ALA A 51 -8.00 2.93 -10.03
N THR A 52 -7.65 1.66 -10.27
CA THR A 52 -8.58 0.51 -10.28
C THR A 52 -7.96 -0.69 -9.59
N MET A 53 -8.80 -1.62 -9.16
CA MET A 53 -8.34 -2.86 -8.51
C MET A 53 -7.61 -3.79 -9.48
N GLU A 54 -7.98 -3.77 -10.76
CA GLU A 54 -7.35 -4.55 -11.82
C GLU A 54 -5.93 -4.05 -12.16
N ALA A 55 -5.61 -2.80 -11.83
CA ALA A 55 -4.30 -2.21 -12.06
C ALA A 55 -3.32 -2.40 -10.88
N LEU A 56 -3.79 -2.95 -9.76
CA LEU A 56 -3.00 -3.26 -8.56
C LEU A 56 -2.15 -4.52 -8.77
#